data_AF-A0A1V9ZH49-F1
#
_entry.id   AF-A0A1V9ZH49-F1
#
_cell.length_a   1.000
_cell.length_b   1.000
_cell.length_c   1.000
_cell.angle_alpha   90.00
_cell.angle_beta   90.00
_cell.angle_gamma   90.00
#
_symmetry.space_group_name_H-M   'P 1'
#
loop_
_entity.id
_entity.type
_entity.pdbx_description
1 polymer ?
#
loop_
_entity_poly.entity_id
_entity_poly.type
_entity_poly.pdbx_seq_one_letter_code
_entity_poly.pdbx_strand_id
1 'polypeptide(L)'
;MLFLQFHYEHLPKAGPHFDDGDNNTQVMRQVVDMKVPIRQTDCTNLFLVGKPSDLMYGSSIRNLLCTFAATNQSSDDLLWNSRGTCHSITYFTADIGFQCVWINKGNMLANVSLVIEYTITFAHTVAAYPAWQWVKFGYRVCMTILVCHLMWIKYYCHCLQLESLLLKLGHRTDTPKGNWYNEVVWGDPTPIILNKPLRCFGFIPR
;
A
#
# COMPACT_ATOMS: atom_id res chain seq x y z
N MET A 1 25.22 -5.01 0.20
CA MET A 1 25.73 -4.84 -1.18
C MET A 1 24.58 -4.55 -2.16
N LEU A 2 23.62 -3.69 -1.78
CA LEU A 2 22.43 -3.33 -2.60
C LEU A 2 22.41 -1.84 -3.02
N PHE A 3 23.30 -1.02 -2.45
CA PHE A 3 23.39 0.41 -2.74
C PHE A 3 23.92 0.73 -4.16
N LEU A 4 24.53 -0.23 -4.85
CA LEU A 4 25.14 -0.01 -6.17
C LEU A 4 24.16 -0.14 -7.35
N GLN A 5 22.95 -0.65 -7.14
CA GLN A 5 22.02 -0.97 -8.24
C GLN A 5 21.09 0.20 -8.61
N PHE A 6 21.03 1.24 -7.77
CA PHE A 6 20.20 2.43 -8.00
C PHE A 6 21.08 3.67 -8.20
N HIS A 7 21.90 3.65 -9.26
CA HIS A 7 22.55 4.86 -9.74
C HIS A 7 21.52 5.68 -10.52
N TYR A 8 21.43 6.99 -10.26
CA TYR A 8 20.44 7.87 -10.88
C TYR A 8 20.40 7.77 -12.42
N GLU A 9 21.56 7.54 -13.05
CA GLU A 9 21.67 7.42 -14.51
C GLU A 9 20.94 6.21 -15.11
N HIS A 10 20.71 5.16 -14.32
CA HIS A 10 20.00 3.96 -14.75
C HIS A 10 18.48 4.08 -14.57
N LEU A 11 17.99 5.18 -13.99
CA LEU A 11 16.55 5.39 -13.81
C LEU A 11 15.90 5.80 -15.14
N PRO A 12 14.74 5.23 -15.49
CA PRO A 12 14.04 5.57 -16.72
C PRO A 12 13.58 7.02 -16.69
N LYS A 13 14.09 7.85 -17.61
CA LYS A 13 13.90 9.32 -17.62
C LYS A 13 12.48 9.78 -17.97
N ALA A 14 11.57 8.86 -18.29
CA ALA A 14 10.25 9.18 -18.80
C ALA A 14 9.19 9.25 -17.68
N GLY A 15 8.44 10.35 -17.65
CA GLY A 15 7.17 10.47 -16.94
C GLY A 15 7.25 10.78 -15.43
N PRO A 16 6.11 11.22 -14.85
CA PRO A 16 5.98 11.50 -13.42
C PRO A 16 6.00 10.25 -12.54
N HIS A 17 5.69 9.09 -13.11
CA HIS A 17 5.62 7.81 -12.41
C HIS A 17 6.09 6.69 -13.32
N PHE A 18 6.88 5.78 -12.77
CA PHE A 18 7.32 4.55 -13.43
C PHE A 18 7.30 3.41 -12.41
N ASP A 19 6.72 2.27 -12.80
CA ASP A 19 6.65 1.06 -11.98
C ASP A 19 7.44 -0.06 -12.66
N ASP A 20 8.47 -0.54 -11.97
CA ASP A 20 9.25 -1.70 -12.35
C ASP A 20 8.73 -2.92 -11.58
N GLY A 21 7.82 -3.66 -12.23
CA GLY A 21 7.23 -4.87 -11.66
C GLY A 21 8.25 -6.01 -11.46
N ASP A 22 9.33 -6.04 -12.23
CA ASP A 22 10.34 -7.10 -12.13
C ASP A 22 11.21 -6.91 -10.89
N ASN A 23 11.57 -5.67 -10.58
CA ASN A 23 12.39 -5.32 -9.42
C ASN A 23 11.59 -4.78 -8.22
N ASN A 24 10.25 -4.83 -8.27
CA ASN A 24 9.35 -4.23 -7.26
C ASN A 24 9.78 -2.80 -6.88
N THR A 25 10.16 -2.01 -7.88
CA THR A 25 10.71 -0.66 -7.68
C THR A 25 9.79 0.37 -8.34
N GLN A 26 9.39 1.36 -7.56
CA GLN A 26 8.57 2.47 -8.03
C GLN A 26 9.38 3.75 -8.02
N VAL A 27 9.33 4.48 -9.13
CA VAL A 27 9.98 5.77 -9.31
C VAL A 27 8.92 6.83 -9.50
N MET A 28 8.95 7.85 -8.64
CA MET A 28 8.01 8.96 -8.63
C MET A 28 8.79 10.26 -8.76
N ARG A 29 8.30 11.18 -9.58
CA ARG A 29 8.94 12.49 -9.78
C ARG A 29 7.96 13.60 -9.52
N GLN A 30 8.44 14.61 -8.80
CA GLN A 30 7.68 15.79 -8.53
C GLN A 30 8.53 17.02 -8.79
N VAL A 31 7.96 17.96 -9.55
CA VAL A 31 8.55 19.28 -9.76
C VAL A 31 8.13 20.17 -8.61
N VAL A 32 9.09 20.89 -8.04
CA VAL A 32 8.88 21.87 -6.98
C VAL A 32 9.42 23.23 -7.41
N ASP A 33 8.65 24.28 -7.14
CA ASP A 33 9.04 25.66 -7.33
C ASP A 33 9.62 26.20 -6.02
N MET A 34 10.89 26.60 -6.04
CA MET A 34 11.64 27.02 -4.85
C MET A 34 11.82 28.54 -4.75
N LYS A 35 10.82 29.32 -5.18
CA LYS A 35 10.82 30.79 -5.05
C LYS A 35 10.99 31.31 -3.63
N VAL A 36 10.47 30.61 -2.63
CA VAL A 36 10.47 31.05 -1.23
C VAL A 36 11.12 29.97 -0.35
N PRO A 37 12.17 30.30 0.41
CA PRO A 37 12.79 29.36 1.34
C PRO A 37 11.83 29.03 2.49
N ILE A 38 11.81 27.77 2.91
CA ILE A 38 10.98 27.29 4.01
C ILE A 38 11.89 27.07 5.23
N ARG A 39 11.54 27.64 6.38
CA ARG A 39 12.30 27.43 7.61
C ARG A 39 12.36 25.95 7.97
N GLN A 40 13.50 25.51 8.50
CA GLN A 40 13.72 24.11 8.82
C GLN A 40 12.71 23.56 9.85
N THR A 41 12.22 24.41 10.76
CA THR A 41 11.19 24.08 11.76
C THR A 41 9.84 23.76 11.12
N ASP A 42 9.51 24.41 10.00
CA ASP A 42 8.22 24.30 9.34
C ASP A 42 8.24 23.30 8.17
N CYS A 43 9.43 22.81 7.80
CA CYS A 43 9.65 21.89 6.69
C CYS A 43 8.73 20.65 6.75
N THR A 44 8.56 20.05 7.92
CA THR A 44 7.76 18.83 8.05
C THR A 44 6.31 19.06 7.65
N ASN A 45 5.74 20.21 8.03
CA ASN A 45 4.33 20.53 7.81
C ASN A 45 4.08 21.19 6.45
N LEU A 46 5.02 22.00 5.96
CA LEU A 46 4.83 22.81 4.75
C LEU A 46 5.47 22.21 3.50
N PHE A 47 6.58 21.47 3.64
CA PHE A 47 7.34 20.96 2.50
C PHE A 47 7.16 19.46 2.29
N LEU A 48 7.27 18.66 3.36
CA LEU A 48 7.22 17.20 3.29
C LEU A 48 5.79 16.67 3.09
N VAL A 49 4.76 17.36 3.63
CA VAL A 49 3.37 16.95 3.45
C VAL A 49 3.01 16.93 1.97
N GLY A 50 2.42 15.82 1.53
CA GLY A 50 1.97 15.63 0.15
C GLY A 50 3.11 15.28 -0.82
N LYS A 51 4.33 15.03 -0.31
CA LYS A 51 5.40 14.43 -1.11
C LYS A 51 5.22 12.92 -1.19
N PRO A 52 5.63 12.27 -2.30
CA PRO A 52 5.54 10.83 -2.44
C PRO A 52 6.30 10.09 -1.34
N SER A 53 5.60 9.20 -0.63
CA SER A 53 6.18 8.37 0.43
C SER A 53 6.72 9.17 1.63
N ASP A 54 6.12 10.31 1.95
CA ASP A 54 6.44 11.16 3.10
C ASP A 54 6.43 10.42 4.45
N LEU A 55 5.50 9.48 4.61
CA LEU A 55 5.38 8.61 5.78
C LEU A 55 6.61 7.72 6.01
N MET A 56 7.36 7.38 4.94
CA MET A 56 8.48 6.43 4.99
C MET A 56 9.86 7.11 5.01
N TYR A 57 9.90 8.45 5.00
CA TYR A 57 11.18 9.17 5.03
C TYR A 57 11.91 8.95 6.36
N GLY A 58 13.08 8.30 6.27
CA GLY A 58 14.05 8.27 7.36
C GLY A 58 14.68 9.63 7.66
N SER A 59 15.43 9.71 8.76
CA SER A 59 16.11 10.94 9.21
C SER A 59 17.03 11.53 8.14
N SER A 60 17.75 10.70 7.38
CA SER A 60 18.65 11.15 6.31
C SER A 60 17.91 11.88 5.18
N ILE A 61 16.79 11.32 4.71
CA ILE A 61 15.98 11.90 3.64
C ILE A 61 15.31 13.19 4.13
N ARG A 62 14.73 13.18 5.34
CA ARG A 62 14.13 14.38 5.94
C ARG A 62 15.15 15.51 6.07
N ASN A 63 16.36 15.21 6.55
CA ASN A 63 17.40 16.22 6.71
C ASN A 63 17.85 16.78 5.35
N LEU A 64 18.03 15.94 4.33
CA LEU A 64 18.37 16.40 2.97
C LEU A 64 17.29 17.33 2.41
N LEU A 65 16.04 16.89 2.45
CA LEU A 65 14.90 17.65 1.91
C LEU A 65 14.63 18.94 2.67
N CYS A 66 14.76 18.94 4.00
CA CYS A 66 14.59 20.14 4.80
C CYS A 66 15.75 21.13 4.67
N THR A 67 16.98 20.64 4.52
CA THR A 67 18.13 21.51 4.22
C THR A 67 17.99 22.14 2.84
N PHE A 68 17.54 21.35 1.86
CA PHE A 68 17.20 21.85 0.53
C PHE A 68 16.10 22.92 0.59
N ALA A 69 15.03 22.67 1.34
CA ALA A 69 13.91 23.58 1.49
C ALA A 69 14.29 24.91 2.18
N ALA A 70 15.23 24.85 3.13
CA ALA A 70 15.70 26.02 3.88
C ALA A 70 16.75 26.85 3.15
N THR A 71 17.34 26.33 2.07
CA THR A 71 18.39 27.03 1.32
C THR A 71 17.78 28.03 0.35
N ASN A 72 18.31 29.25 0.32
CA ASN A 72 17.96 30.24 -0.68
C ASN A 72 18.49 29.80 -2.05
N GLN A 73 17.60 29.31 -2.89
CA GLN A 73 17.96 28.87 -4.23
C GLN A 73 18.20 30.10 -5.11
N SER A 74 19.40 30.21 -5.69
CA SER A 74 19.70 31.22 -6.70
C SER A 74 19.66 30.59 -8.09
N SER A 75 19.44 31.41 -9.12
CA SER A 75 19.35 30.95 -10.51
C SER A 75 20.57 30.19 -11.00
N ASP A 76 21.75 30.43 -10.40
CA ASP A 76 23.02 29.80 -10.77
C ASP A 76 23.48 28.71 -9.80
N ASP A 77 22.74 28.43 -8.73
CA ASP A 77 23.18 27.43 -7.76
C ASP A 77 23.07 26.02 -8.36
N LEU A 78 24.22 25.37 -8.56
CA LEU A 78 24.35 23.99 -9.02
C LEU A 78 24.58 23.02 -7.85
N LEU A 79 24.68 23.51 -6.61
CA LEU A 79 25.00 22.71 -5.43
C LEU A 79 24.00 21.58 -5.16
N TRP A 80 22.74 21.80 -5.55
CA TRP A 80 21.65 20.84 -5.38
C TRP A 80 21.42 19.94 -6.59
N ASN A 81 22.19 20.12 -7.67
CA ASN A 81 22.05 19.30 -8.85
C ASN A 81 22.65 17.89 -8.63
N SER A 82 21.89 16.85 -8.95
CA SER A 82 22.27 15.43 -8.78
C SER A 82 22.61 15.04 -7.34
N ARG A 83 22.13 15.78 -6.35
CA ARG A 83 22.34 15.48 -4.94
C ARG A 83 21.26 14.52 -4.46
N GLY A 84 21.65 13.41 -3.82
CA GLY A 84 20.70 12.42 -3.32
C GLY A 84 21.14 11.71 -2.05
N THR A 85 20.20 11.02 -1.43
CA THR A 85 20.44 10.16 -0.27
C THR A 85 19.51 8.97 -0.28
N CYS A 86 19.91 7.90 0.39
CA CYS A 86 19.17 6.65 0.48
C CYS A 86 19.02 6.22 1.94
N HIS A 87 17.90 5.57 2.25
CA HIS A 87 17.57 5.04 3.57
C HIS A 87 16.98 3.64 3.44
N SER A 88 17.41 2.73 4.31
CA SER A 88 16.79 1.40 4.45
C SER A 88 15.62 1.49 5.40
N ILE A 89 14.48 0.90 5.01
CA ILE A 89 13.25 0.88 5.78
C ILE A 89 13.19 -0.46 6.51
N THR A 90 13.30 -0.42 7.84
CA THR A 90 13.21 -1.61 8.69
C THR A 90 11.94 -1.60 9.54
N TYR A 91 11.18 -2.71 9.56
CA TYR A 91 10.14 -2.94 10.59
C TYR A 91 10.49 -4.16 11.44
N PHE A 92 10.30 -4.06 12.75
CA PHE A 92 10.57 -5.17 13.69
C PHE A 92 11.90 -5.87 13.42
N THR A 93 12.96 -5.10 13.19
CA THR A 93 14.34 -5.56 12.86
C THR A 93 14.53 -6.23 11.48
N ALA A 94 13.48 -6.38 10.69
CA ALA A 94 13.56 -6.88 9.31
C ALA A 94 13.63 -5.72 8.31
N ASP A 95 14.55 -5.81 7.35
CA ASP A 95 14.64 -4.88 6.22
C ASP A 95 13.52 -5.19 5.21
N ILE A 96 12.69 -4.19 4.93
CA ILE A 96 11.51 -4.29 4.08
C ILE A 96 11.70 -3.54 2.77
N GLY A 97 12.77 -2.76 2.64
CA GLY A 97 13.01 -2.04 1.42
C GLY A 97 14.00 -0.90 1.57
N PHE A 98 14.24 -0.24 0.45
CA PHE A 98 15.09 0.93 0.40
C PHE A 98 14.33 2.06 -0.27
N GLN A 99 14.56 3.27 0.21
CA GLN A 99 14.05 4.48 -0.37
C GLN A 99 15.22 5.40 -0.67
N CYS A 100 15.25 5.92 -1.89
CA CYS A 100 16.25 6.87 -2.33
C CYS A 100 15.59 8.10 -2.90
N VAL A 101 16.23 9.25 -2.69
CA VAL A 101 15.77 10.54 -3.17
C VAL A 101 16.91 11.26 -3.85
N TRP A 102 16.64 11.83 -5.02
CA TRP A 102 17.56 12.69 -5.76
C TRP A 102 16.89 14.00 -6.10
N ILE A 103 17.66 15.08 -6.02
CA ILE A 103 17.28 16.43 -6.39
C ILE A 103 18.05 16.78 -7.65
N ASN A 104 17.34 17.21 -8.68
CA ASN A 104 17.92 17.69 -9.93
C ASN A 104 17.40 19.08 -10.24
N LYS A 105 18.26 19.94 -10.77
CA LYS A 105 17.87 21.28 -11.18
C LYS A 105 17.08 21.22 -12.49
N GLY A 106 16.04 22.04 -12.59
CA GLY A 106 15.17 22.12 -13.75
C GLY A 106 13.98 21.16 -13.67
N ASN A 107 13.14 21.27 -14.70
CA ASN A 107 11.93 20.48 -14.84
C ASN A 107 12.20 19.33 -15.81
N MET A 108 12.34 18.12 -15.28
CA MET A 108 12.55 16.94 -16.11
C MET A 108 11.27 16.39 -16.73
N LEU A 109 10.09 16.88 -16.30
CA LEU A 109 8.79 16.40 -16.76
C LEU A 109 8.23 17.27 -17.89
N ALA A 110 8.67 18.53 -17.99
CA ALA A 110 8.27 19.46 -19.03
C ALA A 110 9.45 19.80 -19.94
N ASN A 111 9.18 20.03 -21.23
CA ASN A 111 10.20 20.44 -22.20
C ASN A 111 10.75 21.86 -21.95
N VAL A 112 10.12 22.64 -21.07
CA VAL A 112 10.55 24.00 -20.70
C VAL A 112 10.71 24.05 -19.19
N SER A 113 11.91 24.39 -18.73
CA SER A 113 12.23 24.54 -17.30
C SER A 113 12.22 26.03 -16.92
N LEU A 114 11.51 26.39 -15.85
CA LEU A 114 11.70 27.70 -15.23
C LEU A 114 13.01 27.73 -14.42
N VAL A 115 13.54 28.93 -14.22
CA VAL A 115 14.86 29.16 -13.61
C VAL A 115 14.97 28.67 -12.15
N ILE A 116 13.85 28.52 -11.44
CA ILE A 116 13.79 28.16 -10.01
C ILE A 116 12.98 26.86 -9.79
N GLU A 117 12.86 26.03 -10.83
CA GLU A 117 12.25 24.71 -10.71
C GLU A 117 13.29 23.63 -10.41
N TYR A 118 12.93 22.72 -9.52
CA TYR A 118 13.71 21.53 -9.21
C TYR A 118 12.84 20.29 -9.35
N THR A 119 13.41 19.22 -9.87
CA THR A 119 12.76 17.91 -9.92
C THR A 119 13.31 17.03 -8.82
N ILE A 120 12.43 16.59 -7.92
CA ILE A 120 12.74 15.61 -6.90
C ILE A 120 12.28 14.24 -7.42
N THR A 121 13.21 13.30 -7.49
CA THR A 121 12.97 11.90 -7.89
C THR A 121 13.04 11.03 -6.66
N PHE A 122 11.97 10.29 -6.40
CA PHE A 122 11.84 9.30 -5.34
C PHE A 122 11.90 7.92 -5.98
N ALA A 123 12.78 7.05 -5.53
CA ALA A 123 12.75 5.63 -5.84
C ALA A 123 12.47 4.85 -4.56
N HIS A 124 11.54 3.91 -4.63
CA HIS A 124 11.18 3.04 -3.53
C HIS A 124 11.18 1.60 -4.01
N THR A 125 11.96 0.77 -3.35
CA THR A 125 12.08 -0.66 -3.66
C THR A 125 11.62 -1.46 -2.46
N VAL A 126 10.69 -2.37 -2.68
CA VAL A 126 10.21 -3.28 -1.63
C VAL A 126 11.04 -4.55 -1.65
N ALA A 127 11.72 -4.83 -0.54
CA ALA A 127 12.41 -6.09 -0.34
C ALA A 127 11.39 -7.22 -0.17
N ALA A 128 11.32 -8.11 -1.16
CA ALA A 128 10.51 -9.31 -1.07
C ALA A 128 11.21 -10.34 -0.17
N TYR A 129 10.87 -10.37 1.13
CA TYR A 129 11.35 -11.43 2.02
C TYR A 129 10.51 -12.70 1.82
N PRO A 130 11.04 -13.78 1.21
CA PRO A 130 10.23 -14.93 0.80
C PRO A 130 9.55 -15.60 1.99
N ALA A 131 10.23 -15.72 3.13
CA ALA A 131 9.65 -16.31 4.33
C ALA A 131 8.46 -15.51 4.86
N TRP A 132 8.50 -14.17 4.77
CA TRP A 132 7.39 -13.32 5.20
C TRP A 132 6.18 -13.47 4.27
N GLN A 133 6.42 -13.63 2.97
CA GLN A 133 5.35 -13.92 2.01
C GLN A 133 4.68 -15.27 2.30
N TRP A 134 5.45 -16.31 2.62
CA TRP A 134 4.92 -17.61 3.03
C TRP A 134 4.14 -17.55 4.35
N VAL A 135 4.61 -16.79 5.34
CA VAL A 135 3.88 -16.56 6.59
C VAL A 135 2.54 -15.87 6.32
N LYS A 136 2.52 -14.81 5.49
CA LYS A 136 1.26 -14.15 5.08
C LYS A 136 0.31 -15.11 4.35
N PHE A 137 0.85 -15.95 3.47
CA PHE A 137 0.06 -16.95 2.75
C PHE A 137 -0.53 -17.98 3.71
N GLY A 138 0.28 -18.57 4.60
CA GLY A 138 -0.17 -19.52 5.62
C GLY A 138 -1.24 -18.92 6.55
N TYR A 139 -1.06 -17.68 6.97
CA TYR A 139 -2.07 -16.95 7.75
C TYR A 139 -3.39 -16.80 6.98
N ARG A 140 -3.34 -16.41 5.70
CA ARG A 140 -4.55 -16.32 4.85
C ARG A 140 -5.25 -17.66 4.69
N VAL A 141 -4.49 -18.74 4.47
CA VAL A 141 -5.04 -20.09 4.37
C VAL A 141 -5.71 -20.50 5.69
N CYS A 142 -5.04 -20.28 6.83
CA CYS A 142 -5.60 -20.57 8.15
C CYS A 142 -6.90 -19.80 8.40
N MET A 143 -6.93 -18.50 8.10
CA MET A 143 -8.13 -17.67 8.26
C MET A 143 -9.27 -18.13 7.33
N THR A 144 -8.97 -18.47 6.07
CA THR A 144 -9.97 -19.03 5.16
C THR A 144 -10.53 -20.35 5.68
N ILE A 145 -9.68 -21.27 6.15
CA ILE A 145 -10.13 -22.54 6.75
C ILE A 145 -11.01 -22.28 7.97
N LEU A 146 -10.62 -21.37 8.87
CA LEU A 146 -11.41 -21.02 10.03
C LEU A 146 -12.79 -20.45 9.65
N VAL A 147 -12.85 -19.57 8.65
CA VAL A 147 -14.11 -19.02 8.14
C VAL A 147 -14.98 -20.13 7.53
N CYS A 148 -14.43 -20.96 6.65
CA CYS A 148 -15.14 -22.09 6.04
C CYS A 148 -15.65 -23.08 7.09
N HIS A 149 -14.84 -23.42 8.09
CA HIS A 149 -15.21 -24.32 9.17
C HIS A 149 -16.35 -23.75 10.03
N LEU A 150 -16.28 -22.46 10.38
CA LEU A 150 -17.36 -21.79 11.10
C LEU A 150 -18.64 -21.70 10.28
N MET A 151 -18.53 -21.43 8.98
CA MET A 151 -19.65 -21.42 8.05
C MET A 151 -20.30 -22.81 7.96
N TRP A 152 -19.49 -23.87 7.93
CA TRP A 152 -19.98 -25.25 7.90
C TRP A 152 -20.79 -25.61 9.15
N ILE A 153 -20.22 -25.39 10.34
CA ILE A 153 -20.87 -25.77 11.60
C ILE A 153 -22.12 -24.92 11.88
N LYS A 154 -22.05 -23.61 11.64
CA LYS A 154 -23.10 -22.67 12.08
C LYS A 154 -24.17 -22.36 11.04
N TYR A 155 -23.89 -22.59 9.77
CA TYR A 155 -24.83 -22.28 8.70
C TYR A 155 -25.24 -23.56 7.98
N TYR A 156 -24.31 -24.19 7.27
CA TYR A 156 -24.65 -25.32 6.38
C TYR A 156 -25.23 -26.53 7.12
N CYS A 157 -24.68 -26.88 8.29
CA CYS A 157 -25.20 -28.02 9.05
C CYS A 157 -26.68 -27.82 9.45
N HIS A 158 -27.06 -26.61 9.84
CA HIS A 158 -28.45 -26.29 10.18
C HIS A 158 -29.36 -26.21 8.95
N CYS A 159 -28.86 -25.67 7.83
CA CYS A 159 -29.59 -25.68 6.57
C CYS A 159 -29.92 -27.11 6.10
N LEU A 160 -28.93 -28.01 6.14
CA LEU A 160 -29.10 -29.43 5.76
C LEU A 160 -30.04 -30.17 6.73
N GLN A 161 -29.95 -29.88 8.03
CA GLN A 161 -30.89 -30.44 9.01
C GLN A 161 -32.33 -29.98 8.75
N LEU A 162 -32.52 -28.69 8.46
CA LEU A 162 -33.84 -28.12 8.15
C LEU A 162 -34.42 -28.71 6.88
N GLU A 163 -33.60 -28.87 5.83
CA GLU A 163 -33.99 -29.52 4.58
C GLU A 163 -34.42 -30.98 4.82
N SER A 164 -33.62 -31.76 5.57
CA SER A 164 -33.95 -33.15 5.90
C SER A 164 -35.26 -33.26 6.69
N LEU A 165 -35.52 -32.31 7.58
CA LEU A 165 -36.72 -32.28 8.41
C LEU A 165 -37.96 -31.91 7.58
N LEU A 166 -37.84 -30.92 6.69
CA LEU A 166 -38.89 -30.53 5.75
C LEU A 166 -39.24 -31.64 4.74
N LEU A 167 -38.24 -32.39 4.26
CA LEU A 167 -38.46 -33.54 3.38
C LEU A 167 -39.21 -34.69 4.08
N LYS A 168 -38.97 -34.90 5.38
CA LYS A 168 -39.57 -36.00 6.14
C LYS A 168 -40.96 -35.69 6.68
N LEU A 169 -41.16 -34.48 7.22
CA LEU A 169 -42.36 -34.14 7.98
C LEU A 169 -43.33 -33.26 7.19
N GLY A 170 -42.90 -32.66 6.08
CA GLY A 170 -43.68 -31.62 5.40
C GLY A 170 -43.85 -30.37 6.28
N HIS A 171 -44.40 -29.30 5.69
CA HIS A 171 -44.47 -28.00 6.37
C HIS A 171 -45.79 -27.78 7.14
N ARG A 172 -46.87 -28.52 6.83
CA ARG A 172 -48.21 -28.30 7.40
C ARG A 172 -49.03 -29.58 7.45
N THR A 173 -49.74 -29.80 8.55
CA THR A 173 -50.68 -30.92 8.74
C THR A 173 -52.07 -30.64 8.14
N ASP A 174 -52.44 -29.37 7.95
CA ASP A 174 -53.76 -28.94 7.45
C ASP A 174 -53.72 -28.38 6.01
N THR A 175 -53.07 -29.07 5.08
CA THR A 175 -53.03 -28.64 3.66
C THR A 175 -54.12 -29.31 2.82
N PRO A 176 -54.84 -28.55 1.97
CA PRO A 176 -55.79 -29.09 1.01
C PRO A 176 -55.14 -30.10 0.06
N LYS A 177 -55.88 -31.13 -0.37
CA LYS A 177 -55.40 -32.13 -1.33
C LYS A 177 -54.98 -31.46 -2.66
N GLY A 178 -53.69 -31.43 -2.93
CA GLY A 178 -53.08 -30.85 -4.14
C GLY A 178 -51.57 -31.10 -4.19
N ASN A 179 -50.94 -30.91 -5.37
CA ASN A 179 -49.48 -30.97 -5.50
C ASN A 179 -48.87 -29.67 -4.99
N TRP A 180 -48.20 -29.73 -3.85
CA TRP A 180 -47.44 -28.61 -3.28
C TRP A 180 -45.95 -28.84 -3.47
N TYR A 181 -45.20 -27.78 -3.74
CA TYR A 181 -43.75 -27.79 -3.75
C TYR A 181 -43.24 -26.79 -2.71
N ASN A 182 -42.20 -27.16 -1.97
CA ASN A 182 -41.53 -26.29 -1.02
C ASN A 182 -40.21 -25.83 -1.65
N GLU A 183 -39.99 -24.52 -1.71
CA GLU A 183 -38.72 -23.94 -2.13
C GLU A 183 -37.96 -23.47 -0.90
N VAL A 184 -36.72 -23.93 -0.74
CA VAL A 184 -35.83 -23.51 0.35
C VAL A 184 -34.78 -22.58 -0.23
N VAL A 185 -34.87 -21.29 0.09
CA VAL A 185 -33.92 -20.27 -0.38
C VAL A 185 -32.84 -20.06 0.67
N TRP A 186 -31.59 -20.32 0.32
CA TRP A 186 -30.44 -20.07 1.18
C TRP A 186 -29.90 -18.67 0.94
N GLY A 187 -29.86 -17.85 1.99
CA GLY A 187 -29.30 -16.51 1.93
C GLY A 187 -27.76 -16.50 1.98
N ASP A 188 -27.20 -15.31 1.87
CA ASP A 188 -25.76 -15.09 2.10
C ASP A 188 -25.42 -15.28 3.60
N PRO A 189 -24.49 -16.19 3.96
CA PRO A 189 -24.11 -16.42 5.36
C PRO A 189 -23.27 -15.28 5.97
N THR A 190 -22.84 -14.30 5.17
CA THR A 190 -21.97 -13.18 5.58
C THR A 190 -22.44 -12.44 6.85
N PRO A 191 -23.74 -12.13 7.07
CA PRO A 191 -24.20 -11.44 8.28
C PRO A 191 -24.01 -12.27 9.57
N ILE A 192 -24.21 -13.58 9.50
CA ILE A 192 -24.05 -14.51 10.64
C ILE A 192 -22.57 -14.65 11.01
N ILE A 193 -21.69 -14.55 10.01
CA ILE A 193 -20.24 -14.62 10.18
C ILE A 193 -19.65 -13.24 10.56
N LEU A 194 -20.26 -12.10 10.28
CA LEU A 194 -19.74 -10.81 10.75
C LEU A 194 -20.18 -10.43 12.18
N ASN A 195 -21.22 -11.05 12.72
CA ASN A 195 -21.78 -10.69 14.03
C ASN A 195 -20.92 -11.06 15.26
N LYS A 196 -19.63 -11.40 15.10
CA LYS A 196 -18.71 -11.56 16.25
C LYS A 196 -17.52 -10.59 16.14
N PRO A 197 -17.34 -9.68 17.12
CA PRO A 197 -16.38 -8.56 17.05
C PRO A 197 -14.90 -8.96 17.02
N LEU A 198 -14.56 -10.18 17.46
CA LEU A 198 -13.19 -10.71 17.40
C LEU A 198 -12.65 -10.94 15.97
N ARG A 199 -13.50 -10.88 14.93
CA ARG A 199 -13.13 -11.10 13.53
C ARG A 199 -12.65 -9.84 12.79
N CYS A 200 -12.79 -8.66 13.40
CA CYS A 200 -12.32 -7.40 12.81
C CYS A 200 -10.79 -7.24 12.85
N PHE A 201 -10.09 -7.92 13.76
CA PHE A 201 -8.62 -7.84 13.85
C PHE A 201 -7.88 -8.56 12.71
N GLY A 202 -8.55 -9.41 11.94
CA GLY A 202 -7.93 -10.17 10.86
C GLY A 202 -7.74 -9.38 9.56
N PHE A 203 -8.36 -8.20 9.46
CA PHE A 203 -8.25 -7.30 8.31
C PHE A 203 -7.01 -6.42 8.48
N ILE A 204 -5.83 -7.02 8.34
CA ILE A 204 -4.59 -6.24 8.20
C ILE A 204 -4.70 -5.49 6.86
N PRO A 205 -4.75 -4.15 6.85
CA PRO A 205 -4.75 -3.38 5.62
C PRO A 205 -3.46 -3.66 4.84
N ARG A 206 -3.59 -3.67 3.51
CA ARG A 206 -2.52 -3.92 2.54
C ARG A 206 -1.29 -3.05 2.78
#